data_AF-A0A946EN69-F1
#
_entry.id   AF-A0A946EN69-F1
#
_cell.length_a   1.000
_cell.length_b   1.000
_cell.length_c   1.000
_cell.angle_alpha   90.00
_cell.angle_beta   90.00
_cell.angle_gamma   90.00
#
_symmetry.space_group_name_H-M   'P 1'
#
loop_
_entity.id
_entity.type
_entity.pdbx_description
1 polymer ?
#
loop_
_entity_poly.entity_id
_entity_poly.type
_entity_poly.pdbx_seq_one_letter_code
_entity_poly.pdbx_strand_id
1 'polypeptide(L)'
;MRFWLFCLVSMGSTLSGQVDPCALSGTFIESGQALSSGNTQSVALGDLDADGDLDLVIANWGEGNLIFLNVGDGILLDSGQALASGDSGSVTLGDLDSDGDLDLVVGNSGQPNRIYFNDGDALFTDSGQAQGSDLTFSVALGDLDSDGDLDMVVGNVDGQPNQVYRNGGDGFFADTGQSLGFSFSYSVALGDIDADGDLDLVVGNYLDQPNRVYLNDGNGNFSYTAQALGSNSSVEVVLADLDSDGDLDLAVANYFGQPNLVYLNDGTGSFLDSGQRLGSSNTLALTSGDIDADDDLDLICGNLNQPDRIFANDGSGTFSGRGQLLGSSSSRAVALGDLDGDEDLDLVVGNLSVPDQIYLNQYGGPDCNQNGIPDECDIDNGIGDCDGDGVPDSCQLSATTDQNVDGILDVCQSFSRGECNDDDSISVADAVFLLAYIFVGGATPVCQDASDVNDDGSIDVGDVIYLLAYLFSAGLNPPAPFPGCGVDPTGDPLECVSFGICP
;
A
#
# COMPACT_ATOMS: atom_id res chain seq x y z
N MET A 1 -4.04 -24.31 11.20
CA MET A 1 -3.34 -23.29 10.39
C MET A 1 -3.12 -22.04 11.24
N ARG A 2 -2.04 -21.29 10.97
CA ARG A 2 -1.73 -20.07 11.73
C ARG A 2 -2.74 -18.99 11.35
N PHE A 3 -3.58 -18.60 12.31
CA PHE A 3 -4.23 -17.30 12.30
C PHE A 3 -3.15 -16.23 12.15
N TRP A 4 -3.41 -15.25 11.30
CA TRP A 4 -2.66 -13.99 11.25
C TRP A 4 -2.54 -13.45 12.68
N LEU A 5 -1.33 -13.50 13.23
CA LEU A 5 -1.00 -13.05 14.58
C LEU A 5 -0.35 -11.68 14.44
N PHE A 6 -1.13 -10.62 14.58
CA PHE A 6 -0.60 -9.25 14.58
C PHE A 6 0.32 -9.00 15.77
N CYS A 7 1.42 -8.32 15.49
CA CYS A 7 2.47 -7.97 16.43
C CYS A 7 2.08 -6.67 17.16
N LEU A 8 1.67 -6.76 18.43
CA LEU A 8 1.43 -5.59 19.29
C LEU A 8 2.71 -4.77 19.50
N VAL A 9 2.81 -3.60 18.86
CA VAL A 9 3.72 -2.52 19.26
C VAL A 9 2.89 -1.42 19.94
N SER A 10 2.91 -1.37 21.27
CA SER A 10 2.30 -0.25 21.99
C SER A 10 3.18 1.01 21.90
N MET A 11 2.62 2.14 21.49
CA MET A 11 2.67 3.52 22.06
C MET A 11 1.69 4.35 21.21
N GLY A 12 0.93 5.35 21.63
CA GLY A 12 0.84 6.20 22.80
C GLY A 12 -0.16 7.30 22.43
N SER A 13 -1.25 7.44 23.20
CA SER A 13 -2.38 8.34 22.90
C SER A 13 -2.00 9.81 22.62
N THR A 14 -2.56 10.41 21.57
CA THR A 14 -2.66 11.88 21.43
C THR A 14 -4.08 12.33 21.08
N LEU A 15 -4.73 12.97 22.05
CA LEU A 15 -5.88 13.85 21.81
C LEU A 15 -5.43 15.09 21.01
N SER A 16 -5.94 15.28 19.80
CA SER A 16 -6.59 16.51 19.29
C SER A 16 -6.58 16.49 17.76
N GLY A 17 -7.68 16.87 17.12
CA GLY A 17 -7.88 16.84 15.65
C GLY A 17 -7.02 17.82 14.84
N GLN A 18 -5.71 17.71 14.93
CA GLN A 18 -4.77 18.01 13.86
C GLN A 18 -4.39 16.64 13.28
N VAL A 19 -4.55 16.46 11.97
CA VAL A 19 -3.90 15.35 11.25
C VAL A 19 -2.43 15.40 11.60
N ASP A 20 -1.92 14.34 12.20
CA ASP A 20 -0.49 14.18 12.43
C ASP A 20 0.13 13.96 11.04
N PRO A 21 0.98 14.86 10.50
CA PRO A 21 1.66 14.60 9.24
C PRO A 21 2.61 13.39 9.33
N CYS A 22 2.90 12.94 10.56
CA CYS A 22 3.64 11.72 10.86
C CYS A 22 2.74 10.55 11.27
N ALA A 23 1.41 10.70 11.19
CA ALA A 23 0.55 9.52 11.06
C ALA A 23 0.88 8.92 9.69
N LEU A 24 1.34 7.67 9.73
CA LEU A 24 1.51 6.81 8.58
C LEU A 24 0.26 6.99 7.70
N SER A 25 0.46 7.53 6.51
CA SER A 25 -0.62 7.72 5.56
C SER A 25 -0.24 6.93 4.33
N GLY A 26 -0.58 5.64 4.36
CA GLY A 26 -0.33 4.74 3.25
C GLY A 26 -0.78 5.39 1.94
N THR A 27 0.18 5.59 1.04
CA THR A 27 -0.05 6.17 -0.27
C THR A 27 0.28 5.14 -1.34
N PHE A 28 -0.74 4.66 -2.04
CA PHE A 28 -0.59 3.74 -3.15
C PHE A 28 0.07 4.39 -4.39
N ILE A 29 1.20 3.87 -4.83
CA ILE A 29 1.92 4.29 -6.03
C ILE A 29 1.80 3.18 -7.08
N GLU A 30 1.31 3.52 -8.28
CA GLU A 30 1.22 2.54 -9.36
C GLU A 30 2.62 2.07 -9.77
N SER A 31 2.87 0.76 -9.69
CA SER A 31 4.17 0.13 -10.02
C SER A 31 4.55 0.27 -11.51
N GLY A 32 3.59 0.57 -12.37
CA GLY A 32 3.74 0.61 -13.82
C GLY A 32 3.72 -0.76 -14.50
N GLN A 33 3.48 -1.83 -13.74
CA GLN A 33 3.29 -3.18 -14.28
C GLN A 33 1.91 -3.31 -14.92
N ALA A 34 1.88 -3.93 -16.10
CA ALA A 34 0.65 -4.21 -16.85
C ALA A 34 0.59 -5.72 -17.09
N LEU A 35 -0.16 -6.43 -16.24
CA LEU A 35 -0.13 -7.89 -16.17
C LEU A 35 -0.95 -8.55 -17.28
N SER A 36 -2.28 -8.53 -17.16
CA SER A 36 -3.21 -9.10 -18.13
C SER A 36 -4.20 -8.06 -18.60
N SER A 37 -4.50 -8.01 -19.90
CA SER A 37 -5.58 -7.18 -20.45
C SER A 37 -6.90 -7.96 -20.61
N GLY A 38 -7.06 -9.05 -19.86
CA GLY A 38 -8.23 -9.91 -19.90
C GLY A 38 -9.46 -9.26 -19.29
N ASN A 39 -10.51 -10.05 -19.15
CA ASN A 39 -11.72 -9.68 -18.44
C ASN A 39 -11.70 -10.27 -17.02
N THR A 40 -10.81 -9.75 -16.19
CA THR A 40 -10.56 -10.23 -14.83
C THR A 40 -11.84 -10.19 -14.00
N GLN A 41 -12.19 -11.31 -13.37
CA GLN A 41 -13.35 -11.42 -12.47
C GLN A 41 -12.97 -11.56 -11.01
N SER A 42 -11.81 -12.15 -10.72
CA SER A 42 -11.35 -12.43 -9.38
C SER A 42 -9.82 -12.62 -9.40
N VAL A 43 -9.17 -12.23 -8.31
CA VAL A 43 -7.73 -12.42 -8.09
C VAL A 43 -7.53 -13.05 -6.71
N ALA A 44 -6.45 -13.81 -6.55
CA ALA A 44 -6.02 -14.35 -5.28
C ALA A 44 -4.49 -14.22 -5.14
N LEU A 45 -4.03 -13.89 -3.94
CA LEU A 45 -2.63 -13.79 -3.58
C LEU A 45 -2.23 -14.96 -2.66
N GLY A 46 -0.99 -15.45 -2.81
CA GLY A 46 -0.41 -16.48 -1.95
C GLY A 46 0.99 -16.87 -2.43
N ASP A 47 1.83 -17.38 -1.54
CA ASP A 47 3.14 -17.93 -1.88
C ASP A 47 2.95 -19.31 -2.53
N LEU A 48 3.11 -19.40 -3.86
CA LEU A 48 2.78 -20.60 -4.65
C LEU A 48 4.01 -21.48 -4.93
N ASP A 49 5.22 -20.94 -4.83
CA ASP A 49 6.47 -21.69 -5.03
C ASP A 49 7.38 -21.77 -3.78
N ALA A 50 6.83 -21.38 -2.63
CA ALA A 50 7.45 -21.46 -1.31
C ALA A 50 8.76 -20.66 -1.19
N ASP A 51 8.89 -19.58 -1.95
CA ASP A 51 10.05 -18.68 -1.89
C ASP A 51 9.89 -17.55 -0.86
N GLY A 52 8.66 -17.34 -0.37
CA GLY A 52 8.31 -16.38 0.67
C GLY A 52 7.65 -15.11 0.15
N ASP A 53 7.62 -14.89 -1.16
CA ASP A 53 6.97 -13.74 -1.79
C ASP A 53 5.52 -14.10 -2.19
N LEU A 54 4.60 -13.12 -2.14
CA LEU A 54 3.22 -13.36 -2.57
C LEU A 54 3.11 -13.35 -4.10
N ASP A 55 2.63 -14.46 -4.67
CA ASP A 55 2.28 -14.61 -6.08
C ASP A 55 0.82 -14.28 -6.36
N LEU A 56 0.44 -14.22 -7.64
CA LEU A 56 -0.89 -13.82 -8.08
C LEU A 56 -1.53 -14.85 -9.03
N VAL A 57 -2.77 -15.23 -8.72
CA VAL A 57 -3.65 -15.96 -9.63
C VAL A 57 -4.81 -15.08 -10.10
N ILE A 58 -5.10 -15.10 -11.40
CA ILE A 58 -6.16 -14.31 -12.03
C ILE A 58 -7.18 -15.23 -12.70
N ALA A 59 -8.45 -15.11 -12.31
CA ALA A 59 -9.59 -15.70 -13.02
C ALA A 59 -10.16 -14.72 -14.05
N ASN A 60 -10.29 -15.19 -15.29
CA ASN A 60 -10.77 -14.38 -16.42
C ASN A 60 -12.10 -14.89 -16.99
N TRP A 61 -12.89 -13.96 -17.52
CA TRP A 61 -14.11 -14.28 -18.25
C TRP A 61 -13.85 -14.40 -19.76
N GLY A 62 -13.89 -15.63 -20.29
CA GLY A 62 -13.77 -15.90 -21.72
C GLY A 62 -12.33 -16.00 -22.23
N GLU A 63 -11.34 -15.72 -21.38
CA GLU A 63 -9.92 -16.03 -21.59
C GLU A 63 -9.43 -17.13 -20.64
N GLY A 64 -8.15 -17.51 -20.75
CA GLY A 64 -7.52 -18.42 -19.79
C GLY A 64 -7.24 -17.72 -18.46
N ASN A 65 -7.29 -18.48 -17.37
CA ASN A 65 -6.81 -18.02 -16.07
C ASN A 65 -5.27 -17.98 -16.10
N LEU A 66 -4.68 -17.06 -15.34
CA LEU A 66 -3.24 -16.80 -15.36
C LEU A 66 -2.65 -16.93 -13.96
N ILE A 67 -1.37 -17.29 -13.91
CA ILE A 67 -0.57 -17.35 -12.69
C ILE A 67 0.68 -16.52 -12.95
N PHE A 68 0.93 -15.53 -12.09
CA PHE A 68 2.11 -14.71 -12.08
C PHE A 68 2.93 -15.02 -10.83
N LEU A 69 4.22 -15.27 -11.01
CA LEU A 69 5.16 -15.46 -9.91
C LEU A 69 5.84 -14.13 -9.58
N ASN A 70 5.92 -13.82 -8.31
CA ASN A 70 6.70 -12.72 -7.79
C ASN A 70 8.17 -13.12 -7.81
N VAL A 71 9.02 -12.26 -8.40
CA VAL A 71 10.46 -12.52 -8.46
C VAL A 71 11.25 -11.55 -7.59
N GLY A 72 10.57 -10.99 -6.58
CA GLY A 72 11.05 -9.99 -5.64
C GLY A 72 10.64 -8.56 -6.01
N ASP A 73 10.62 -7.70 -4.98
CA ASP A 73 10.30 -6.26 -5.07
C ASP A 73 8.95 -5.99 -5.79
N GLY A 74 7.96 -6.86 -5.59
CA GLY A 74 6.63 -6.76 -6.20
C GLY A 74 6.57 -7.02 -7.70
N ILE A 75 7.63 -7.55 -8.31
CA ILE A 75 7.71 -7.77 -9.77
C ILE A 75 7.05 -9.12 -10.14
N LEU A 76 5.90 -9.05 -10.80
CA LEU A 76 5.12 -10.23 -11.20
C LEU A 76 5.39 -10.67 -12.65
N LEU A 77 5.77 -11.93 -12.84
CA LEU A 77 6.04 -12.55 -14.15
C LEU A 77 5.08 -13.70 -14.46
N ASP A 78 4.48 -13.68 -15.66
CA ASP A 78 3.60 -14.76 -16.12
C ASP A 78 4.36 -16.11 -16.18
N SER A 79 3.86 -17.09 -15.43
CA SER A 79 4.38 -18.47 -15.41
C SER A 79 4.24 -19.19 -16.76
N GLY A 80 3.35 -18.70 -17.63
CA GLY A 80 3.04 -19.29 -18.94
C GLY A 80 2.20 -20.56 -18.86
N GLN A 81 1.66 -20.89 -17.69
CA GLN A 81 0.79 -22.04 -17.50
C GLN A 81 -0.57 -21.83 -18.13
N ALA A 82 -1.08 -22.88 -18.78
CA ALA A 82 -2.39 -22.87 -19.39
C ALA A 82 -3.38 -23.63 -18.49
N LEU A 83 -3.97 -22.91 -17.53
CA LEU A 83 -5.12 -23.40 -16.78
C LEU A 83 -6.34 -23.50 -17.71
N ALA A 84 -7.28 -24.40 -17.41
CA ALA A 84 -8.44 -24.57 -18.28
C ALA A 84 -9.23 -23.25 -18.35
N SER A 85 -9.47 -22.79 -19.58
CA SER A 85 -10.24 -21.57 -19.85
C SER A 85 -11.73 -21.84 -19.71
N GLY A 86 -12.40 -21.05 -18.87
CA GLY A 86 -13.85 -21.01 -18.69
C GLY A 86 -14.32 -19.57 -18.56
N ASP A 87 -15.64 -19.35 -18.51
CA ASP A 87 -16.19 -18.10 -17.98
C ASP A 87 -15.99 -18.13 -16.46
N SER A 88 -14.75 -17.94 -15.99
CA SER A 88 -14.36 -18.07 -14.57
C SER A 88 -14.88 -16.86 -13.80
N GLY A 89 -15.69 -17.12 -12.77
CA GLY A 89 -16.27 -16.07 -11.92
C GLY A 89 -15.48 -15.79 -10.64
N SER A 90 -14.72 -16.78 -10.16
CA SER A 90 -14.01 -16.69 -8.88
C SER A 90 -12.77 -17.58 -8.87
N VAL A 91 -11.75 -17.15 -8.12
CA VAL A 91 -10.56 -17.93 -7.80
C VAL A 91 -10.28 -17.86 -6.31
N THR A 92 -9.78 -18.96 -5.74
CA THR A 92 -9.39 -19.04 -4.32
C THR A 92 -8.29 -20.07 -4.15
N LEU A 93 -7.43 -19.81 -3.16
CA LEU A 93 -6.26 -20.64 -2.82
C LEU A 93 -6.45 -21.29 -1.43
N GLY A 94 -5.86 -22.47 -1.24
CA GLY A 94 -5.80 -23.16 0.05
C GLY A 94 -5.08 -24.50 -0.07
N ASP A 95 -4.52 -25.01 1.02
CA ASP A 95 -3.94 -26.36 1.09
C ASP A 95 -5.09 -27.38 1.18
N LEU A 96 -5.41 -28.06 0.07
CA LEU A 96 -6.61 -28.90 -0.05
C LEU A 96 -6.31 -30.38 0.22
N ASP A 97 -5.07 -30.84 0.05
CA ASP A 97 -4.67 -32.22 0.28
C ASP A 97 -3.65 -32.42 1.42
N SER A 98 -3.43 -31.37 2.21
CA SER A 98 -2.58 -31.36 3.42
C SER A 98 -1.12 -31.67 3.13
N ASP A 99 -0.62 -31.33 1.94
CA ASP A 99 0.80 -31.44 1.61
C ASP A 99 1.62 -30.19 1.98
N GLY A 100 0.93 -29.08 2.27
CA GLY A 100 1.49 -27.81 2.71
C GLY A 100 1.62 -26.76 1.61
N ASP A 101 1.28 -27.11 0.37
CA ASP A 101 1.34 -26.22 -0.78
C ASP A 101 -0.05 -25.62 -1.07
N LEU A 102 -0.12 -24.38 -1.55
CA LEU A 102 -1.40 -23.75 -1.87
C LEU A 102 -1.95 -24.29 -3.19
N ASP A 103 -3.09 -24.98 -3.11
CA ASP A 103 -3.87 -25.44 -4.26
C ASP A 103 -4.89 -24.40 -4.71
N LEU A 104 -5.47 -24.65 -5.88
CA LEU A 104 -6.31 -23.69 -6.59
C LEU A 104 -7.73 -24.23 -6.83
N VAL A 105 -8.73 -23.45 -6.42
CA VAL A 105 -10.13 -23.66 -6.81
C VAL A 105 -10.60 -22.55 -7.75
N VAL A 106 -11.19 -22.95 -8.88
CA VAL A 106 -11.77 -22.04 -9.88
C VAL A 106 -13.28 -22.25 -9.97
N GLY A 107 -14.04 -21.22 -9.62
CA GLY A 107 -15.48 -21.14 -9.83
C GLY A 107 -15.82 -20.77 -11.26
N ASN A 108 -16.61 -21.59 -11.95
CA ASN A 108 -16.96 -21.39 -13.36
C ASN A 108 -18.45 -21.11 -13.56
N SER A 109 -18.75 -20.22 -14.51
CA SER A 109 -20.11 -19.93 -14.92
C SER A 109 -20.61 -20.94 -15.95
N GLY A 110 -21.59 -21.76 -15.57
CA GLY A 110 -22.25 -22.72 -16.48
C GLY A 110 -21.38 -23.90 -16.90
N GLN A 111 -20.24 -24.08 -16.23
CA GLN A 111 -19.34 -25.22 -16.36
C GLN A 111 -18.97 -25.73 -14.96
N PRO A 112 -18.45 -26.95 -14.83
CA PRO A 112 -18.03 -27.43 -13.52
C PRO A 112 -16.91 -26.58 -12.92
N ASN A 113 -16.98 -26.35 -11.61
CA ASN A 113 -15.88 -25.78 -10.84
C ASN A 113 -14.70 -26.76 -10.87
N ARG A 114 -13.48 -26.21 -10.90
CA ARG A 114 -12.23 -26.97 -11.09
C ARG A 114 -11.34 -26.83 -9.87
N ILE A 115 -10.61 -27.91 -9.58
CA ILE A 115 -9.61 -27.97 -8.53
C ILE A 115 -8.29 -28.37 -9.18
N TYR A 116 -7.23 -27.61 -8.91
CA TYR A 116 -5.88 -27.89 -9.38
C TYR A 116 -4.96 -28.04 -8.18
N PHE A 117 -4.16 -29.10 -8.18
CA PHE A 117 -3.14 -29.33 -7.18
C PHE A 117 -1.84 -28.65 -7.58
N ASN A 118 -1.22 -27.96 -6.64
CA ASN A 118 0.13 -27.43 -6.77
C ASN A 118 1.16 -28.53 -6.44
N ASP A 119 2.39 -28.40 -6.91
CA ASP A 119 3.49 -29.33 -6.58
C ASP A 119 4.58 -28.71 -5.71
N GLY A 120 4.31 -27.51 -5.17
CA GLY A 120 5.20 -26.71 -4.34
C GLY A 120 6.17 -25.84 -5.13
N ASP A 121 6.22 -25.96 -6.46
CA ASP A 121 7.01 -25.11 -7.36
C ASP A 121 6.07 -24.30 -8.30
N ALA A 122 4.88 -23.95 -7.79
CA ALA A 122 3.77 -23.30 -8.49
C ALA A 122 3.28 -24.01 -9.77
N LEU A 123 3.52 -25.31 -10.00
CA LEU A 123 3.02 -26.02 -11.17
C LEU A 123 1.66 -26.69 -10.89
N PHE A 124 0.60 -26.13 -11.47
CA PHE A 124 -0.76 -26.57 -11.21
C PHE A 124 -1.24 -27.69 -12.14
N THR A 125 -1.77 -28.76 -11.56
CA THR A 125 -2.33 -29.92 -12.28
C THR A 125 -3.82 -30.08 -11.98
N ASP A 126 -4.67 -30.13 -13.02
CA ASP A 126 -6.11 -30.39 -12.87
C ASP A 126 -6.34 -31.75 -12.21
N SER A 127 -7.01 -31.74 -11.05
CA SER A 127 -7.39 -32.94 -10.29
C SER A 127 -8.35 -33.86 -11.06
N GLY A 128 -8.99 -33.35 -12.11
CA GLY A 128 -10.02 -34.04 -12.89
C GLY A 128 -11.41 -34.01 -12.23
N GLN A 129 -11.54 -33.31 -11.10
CA GLN A 129 -12.82 -33.08 -10.45
C GLN A 129 -13.69 -32.11 -11.25
N ALA A 130 -15.00 -32.27 -11.09
CA ALA A 130 -16.01 -31.45 -11.76
C ALA A 130 -17.17 -31.25 -10.78
N GLN A 131 -17.13 -30.14 -10.04
CA GLN A 131 -18.13 -29.83 -9.02
C GLN A 131 -19.23 -28.96 -9.61
N GLY A 132 -20.46 -29.47 -9.58
CA GLY A 132 -21.63 -28.79 -10.13
C GLY A 132 -21.52 -28.46 -11.63
N SER A 133 -22.47 -27.67 -12.11
CA SER A 133 -22.39 -26.98 -13.41
C SER A 133 -23.25 -25.72 -13.40
N ASP A 134 -23.46 -25.18 -12.20
CA ASP A 134 -24.25 -23.98 -11.98
C ASP A 134 -23.44 -22.74 -12.37
N LEU A 135 -24.03 -21.56 -12.25
CA LEU A 135 -23.37 -20.31 -12.56
C LEU A 135 -22.67 -19.81 -11.29
N THR A 136 -21.49 -20.36 -11.01
CA THR A 136 -20.71 -20.02 -9.81
C THR A 136 -19.99 -18.68 -10.01
N PHE A 137 -20.23 -17.75 -9.09
CA PHE A 137 -19.62 -16.41 -9.07
C PHE A 137 -18.72 -16.17 -7.87
N SER A 138 -18.79 -17.01 -6.84
CA SER A 138 -17.95 -16.89 -5.64
C SER A 138 -17.72 -18.26 -5.03
N VAL A 139 -16.52 -18.47 -4.53
CA VAL A 139 -16.09 -19.68 -3.82
C VAL A 139 -15.41 -19.24 -2.54
N ALA A 140 -15.72 -19.89 -1.42
CA ALA A 140 -15.03 -19.72 -0.16
C ALA A 140 -14.57 -21.09 0.36
N LEU A 141 -13.37 -21.14 0.93
CA LEU A 141 -12.80 -22.32 1.58
C LEU A 141 -12.72 -22.11 3.10
N GLY A 142 -12.89 -23.18 3.87
CA GLY A 142 -12.74 -23.17 5.33
C GLY A 142 -13.02 -24.53 5.93
N ASP A 143 -12.51 -24.81 7.13
CA ASP A 143 -12.85 -26.03 7.87
C ASP A 143 -14.25 -25.88 8.48
N LEU A 144 -15.26 -26.50 7.86
CA LEU A 144 -16.67 -26.31 8.21
C LEU A 144 -17.18 -27.34 9.23
N ASP A 145 -16.46 -28.44 9.44
CA ASP A 145 -16.86 -29.50 10.37
C ASP A 145 -15.79 -29.86 11.43
N SER A 146 -14.80 -28.99 11.58
CA SER A 146 -13.73 -29.07 12.59
C SER A 146 -12.88 -30.34 12.47
N ASP A 147 -12.74 -30.89 11.27
CA ASP A 147 -11.89 -32.07 11.02
C ASP A 147 -10.45 -31.72 10.63
N GLY A 148 -10.18 -30.45 10.37
CA GLY A 148 -8.87 -29.88 10.03
C GLY A 148 -8.62 -29.75 8.53
N ASP A 149 -9.55 -30.19 7.68
CA ASP A 149 -9.44 -30.15 6.22
C ASP A 149 -10.30 -29.00 5.66
N LEU A 150 -9.84 -28.36 4.57
CA LEU A 150 -10.59 -27.26 3.95
C LEU A 150 -11.78 -27.79 3.14
N ASP A 151 -12.99 -27.42 3.56
CA ASP A 151 -14.26 -27.59 2.84
C ASP A 151 -14.54 -26.39 1.92
N MET A 152 -15.58 -26.49 1.09
CA MET A 152 -15.91 -25.47 0.08
C MET A 152 -17.39 -25.08 0.09
N VAL A 153 -17.66 -23.77 0.08
CA VAL A 153 -18.97 -23.19 -0.21
C VAL A 153 -18.94 -22.46 -1.54
N VAL A 154 -19.96 -22.66 -2.38
CA VAL A 154 -20.10 -21.97 -3.67
C VAL A 154 -21.36 -21.11 -3.73
N GLY A 155 -21.18 -19.85 -4.14
CA GLY A 155 -22.23 -18.88 -4.45
C GLY A 155 -22.66 -18.97 -5.91
N ASN A 156 -23.94 -19.26 -6.14
CA ASN A 156 -24.52 -19.42 -7.47
C ASN A 156 -25.56 -18.33 -7.78
N VAL A 157 -25.69 -17.98 -9.07
CA VAL A 157 -26.65 -16.98 -9.55
C VAL A 157 -27.83 -17.62 -10.31
N ASP A 158 -28.66 -16.81 -10.97
CA ASP A 158 -29.82 -17.25 -11.78
C ASP A 158 -30.84 -18.13 -11.03
N GLY A 159 -30.91 -17.97 -9.71
CA GLY A 159 -31.82 -18.71 -8.84
C GLY A 159 -31.41 -20.15 -8.59
N GLN A 160 -30.15 -20.52 -8.88
CA GLN A 160 -29.54 -21.77 -8.47
C GLN A 160 -29.19 -21.70 -6.97
N PRO A 161 -29.27 -22.82 -6.24
CA PRO A 161 -28.91 -22.81 -4.83
C PRO A 161 -27.40 -22.72 -4.64
N ASN A 162 -26.97 -22.05 -3.58
CA ASN A 162 -25.60 -22.16 -3.10
C ASN A 162 -25.40 -23.58 -2.54
N GLN A 163 -24.22 -24.15 -2.75
CA GLN A 163 -23.91 -25.53 -2.36
C GLN A 163 -22.71 -25.59 -1.43
N VAL A 164 -22.64 -26.68 -0.66
CA VAL A 164 -21.55 -26.96 0.29
C VAL A 164 -20.96 -28.31 -0.05
N TYR A 165 -19.64 -28.36 -0.18
CA TYR A 165 -18.88 -29.55 -0.49
C TYR A 165 -17.90 -29.84 0.63
N ARG A 166 -17.82 -31.10 1.03
CA ARG A 166 -16.92 -31.59 2.06
C ARG A 166 -15.67 -32.21 1.45
N ASN A 167 -14.51 -31.86 1.97
CA ASN A 167 -13.23 -32.50 1.73
C ASN A 167 -12.93 -33.47 2.88
N GLY A 168 -12.16 -34.53 2.61
CA GLY A 168 -11.72 -35.47 3.65
C GLY A 168 -10.21 -35.52 3.82
N GLY A 169 -9.54 -34.43 3.43
CA GLY A 169 -8.09 -34.24 3.56
C GLY A 169 -7.25 -34.78 2.40
N ASP A 170 -7.88 -35.18 1.29
CA ASP A 170 -7.20 -35.62 0.07
C ASP A 170 -7.52 -34.74 -1.16
N GLY A 171 -8.11 -33.57 -0.91
CA GLY A 171 -8.54 -32.61 -1.91
C GLY A 171 -9.76 -33.05 -2.72
N PHE A 172 -10.40 -34.18 -2.41
CA PHE A 172 -11.61 -34.64 -3.10
C PHE A 172 -12.89 -34.13 -2.44
N PHE A 173 -13.62 -33.28 -3.17
CA PHE A 173 -14.83 -32.64 -2.69
C PHE A 173 -16.09 -33.47 -2.98
N ALA A 174 -16.89 -33.72 -1.94
CA ALA A 174 -18.16 -34.40 -2.02
C ALA A 174 -19.32 -33.45 -1.68
N ASP A 175 -20.32 -33.36 -2.56
CA ASP A 175 -21.53 -32.56 -2.32
C ASP A 175 -22.28 -33.07 -1.06
N THR A 176 -22.48 -32.17 -0.10
CA THR A 176 -23.22 -32.47 1.15
C THR A 176 -24.73 -32.58 0.93
N GLY A 177 -25.23 -32.11 -0.22
CA GLY A 177 -26.65 -32.05 -0.56
C GLY A 177 -27.38 -30.85 0.03
N GLN A 178 -26.67 -29.92 0.67
CA GLN A 178 -27.24 -28.68 1.18
C GLN A 178 -27.62 -27.74 0.02
N SER A 179 -28.70 -26.98 0.21
CA SER A 179 -29.16 -25.97 -0.75
C SER A 179 -29.47 -24.68 0.00
N LEU A 180 -28.51 -23.75 -0.03
CA LEU A 180 -28.55 -22.53 0.78
C LEU A 180 -29.14 -21.38 -0.02
N GLY A 181 -30.48 -21.31 -0.03
CA GLY A 181 -31.20 -20.28 -0.76
C GLY A 181 -31.30 -20.53 -2.26
N PHE A 182 -31.85 -19.54 -2.98
CA PHE A 182 -32.08 -19.56 -4.44
C PHE A 182 -32.02 -18.11 -4.97
N SER A 183 -31.14 -17.31 -4.38
CA SER A 183 -30.95 -15.90 -4.71
C SER A 183 -29.91 -15.75 -5.81
N PHE A 184 -29.65 -14.52 -6.24
CA PHE A 184 -28.54 -14.21 -7.14
C PHE A 184 -27.30 -13.95 -6.30
N SER A 185 -26.66 -15.01 -5.82
CA SER A 185 -25.54 -14.92 -4.87
C SER A 185 -24.25 -14.57 -5.63
N TYR A 186 -23.79 -13.33 -5.49
CA TYR A 186 -22.57 -12.86 -6.17
C TYR A 186 -21.31 -13.03 -5.31
N SER A 187 -21.46 -13.07 -3.99
CA SER A 187 -20.36 -13.21 -3.04
C SER A 187 -20.77 -14.06 -1.84
N VAL A 188 -19.86 -14.90 -1.36
CA VAL A 188 -19.97 -15.67 -0.12
C VAL A 188 -18.72 -15.42 0.72
N ALA A 189 -18.92 -15.26 2.04
CA ALA A 189 -17.84 -15.09 3.00
C ALA A 189 -18.05 -16.02 4.20
N LEU A 190 -16.96 -16.62 4.68
CA LEU A 190 -16.93 -17.49 5.85
C LEU A 190 -16.25 -16.78 7.03
N GLY A 191 -16.76 -16.98 8.24
CA GLY A 191 -16.17 -16.44 9.47
C GLY A 191 -16.98 -16.87 10.69
N ASP A 192 -16.35 -16.96 11.86
CA ASP A 192 -17.06 -17.20 13.14
C ASP A 192 -17.76 -15.89 13.56
N ILE A 193 -19.06 -15.79 13.29
CA ILE A 193 -19.82 -14.53 13.52
C ILE A 193 -20.60 -14.56 14.83
N ASP A 194 -20.79 -15.71 15.47
CA ASP A 194 -21.49 -15.81 16.77
C ASP A 194 -20.59 -16.28 17.93
N ALA A 195 -19.28 -16.34 17.69
CA ALA A 195 -18.22 -16.64 18.64
C ALA A 195 -18.35 -18.03 19.27
N ASP A 196 -18.91 -19.00 18.54
CA ASP A 196 -19.02 -20.39 18.98
C ASP A 196 -17.83 -21.27 18.55
N GLY A 197 -16.96 -20.73 17.70
CA GLY A 197 -15.74 -21.35 17.20
C GLY A 197 -15.89 -22.07 15.85
N ASP A 198 -17.10 -22.09 15.28
CA ASP A 198 -17.38 -22.70 13.99
C ASP A 198 -17.51 -21.62 12.89
N LEU A 199 -17.09 -21.93 11.65
CA LEU A 199 -17.23 -20.97 10.55
C LEU A 199 -18.68 -20.89 10.07
N ASP A 200 -19.24 -19.69 10.11
CA ASP A 200 -20.57 -19.33 9.60
C ASP A 200 -20.50 -18.72 8.20
N LEU A 201 -21.66 -18.49 7.57
CA LEU A 201 -21.75 -18.05 6.18
C LEU A 201 -22.58 -16.77 6.02
N VAL A 202 -21.99 -15.76 5.39
CA VAL A 202 -22.70 -14.58 4.86
C VAL A 202 -22.75 -14.65 3.34
N VAL A 203 -23.93 -14.31 2.77
CA VAL A 203 -24.19 -14.35 1.33
C VAL A 203 -24.65 -12.97 0.85
N GLY A 204 -23.88 -12.37 -0.06
CA GLY A 204 -24.21 -11.16 -0.79
C GLY A 204 -25.12 -11.46 -1.99
N ASN A 205 -26.32 -10.87 -2.01
CA ASN A 205 -27.31 -11.12 -3.06
C ASN A 205 -27.56 -9.89 -3.95
N TYR A 206 -27.63 -10.13 -5.25
CA TYR A 206 -27.83 -9.13 -6.29
C TYR A 206 -29.32 -8.98 -6.67
N LEU A 207 -29.66 -7.96 -7.47
CA LEU A 207 -31.03 -7.61 -7.90
C LEU A 207 -32.00 -7.28 -6.75
N ASP A 208 -31.55 -6.42 -5.84
CA ASP A 208 -32.32 -5.91 -4.69
C ASP A 208 -32.85 -7.03 -3.76
N GLN A 209 -32.12 -8.15 -3.72
CA GLN A 209 -32.41 -9.27 -2.84
C GLN A 209 -31.64 -9.09 -1.52
N PRO A 210 -32.27 -9.36 -0.36
CA PRO A 210 -31.60 -9.19 0.92
C PRO A 210 -30.39 -10.14 1.04
N ASN A 211 -29.29 -9.64 1.60
CA ASN A 211 -28.17 -10.49 2.00
C ASN A 211 -28.60 -11.44 3.12
N ARG A 212 -27.96 -12.60 3.22
CA ARG A 212 -28.37 -13.67 4.14
C ARG A 212 -27.23 -14.11 5.02
N VAL A 213 -27.58 -14.54 6.22
CA VAL A 213 -26.67 -15.09 7.22
C VAL A 213 -27.13 -16.50 7.57
N TYR A 214 -26.21 -17.45 7.59
CA TYR A 214 -26.45 -18.83 7.99
C TYR A 214 -25.47 -19.21 9.09
N LEU A 215 -25.97 -19.77 10.18
CA LEU A 215 -25.15 -20.31 11.25
C LEU A 215 -24.83 -21.78 11.00
N ASN A 216 -23.58 -22.16 11.22
CA ASN A 216 -23.12 -23.55 11.21
C ASN A 216 -23.44 -24.23 12.55
N ASP A 217 -23.49 -25.56 12.56
CA ASP A 217 -23.71 -26.37 13.77
C ASP A 217 -22.45 -27.12 14.22
N GLY A 218 -21.29 -26.67 13.77
CA GLY A 218 -19.99 -27.29 13.94
C GLY A 218 -19.79 -28.61 13.23
N ASN A 219 -20.74 -29.02 12.38
CA ASN A 219 -20.63 -30.22 11.55
C ASN A 219 -20.85 -29.90 10.07
N GLY A 220 -20.72 -28.62 9.70
CA GLY A 220 -20.93 -28.07 8.36
C GLY A 220 -22.40 -27.98 7.95
N ASN A 221 -23.38 -28.03 8.87
CA ASN A 221 -24.80 -27.88 8.52
C ASN A 221 -25.30 -26.46 8.78
N PHE A 222 -25.63 -25.75 7.71
CA PHE A 222 -26.01 -24.34 7.77
C PHE A 222 -27.51 -24.12 7.98
N SER A 223 -27.84 -23.22 8.91
CA SER A 223 -29.20 -22.81 9.25
C SER A 223 -29.41 -21.31 9.03
N TYR A 224 -30.37 -20.95 8.17
CA TYR A 224 -30.69 -19.54 7.89
C TYR A 224 -31.25 -18.83 9.13
N THR A 225 -30.67 -17.69 9.49
CA THR A 225 -31.03 -16.92 10.70
C THR A 225 -32.31 -16.10 10.55
N ALA A 226 -32.85 -15.98 9.34
CA ALA A 226 -33.95 -15.07 8.99
C ALA A 226 -33.63 -13.58 9.12
N GLN A 227 -32.36 -13.22 9.31
CA GLN A 227 -31.88 -11.85 9.17
C GLN A 227 -31.93 -11.44 7.69
N ALA A 228 -32.49 -10.26 7.44
CA ALA A 228 -32.51 -9.66 6.11
C ALA A 228 -31.64 -8.41 6.17
N LEU A 229 -30.41 -8.52 5.67
CA LEU A 229 -29.45 -7.41 5.68
C LEU A 229 -29.60 -6.62 4.38
N GLY A 230 -30.30 -5.50 4.49
CA GLY A 230 -30.59 -4.60 3.37
C GLY A 230 -31.47 -5.21 2.28
N SER A 231 -31.62 -4.46 1.19
CA SER A 231 -32.28 -4.92 -0.04
C SER A 231 -31.64 -4.26 -1.26
N ASN A 232 -30.34 -4.02 -1.17
CA ASN A 232 -29.54 -3.46 -2.25
C ASN A 232 -29.09 -4.60 -3.16
N SER A 233 -28.52 -4.25 -4.32
CA SER A 233 -27.90 -5.18 -5.24
C SER A 233 -26.44 -5.36 -4.86
N SER A 234 -26.19 -6.25 -3.90
CA SER A 234 -24.86 -6.52 -3.36
C SER A 234 -24.03 -7.32 -4.35
N VAL A 235 -22.76 -6.97 -4.48
CA VAL A 235 -21.81 -7.62 -5.40
C VAL A 235 -20.69 -8.30 -4.64
N GLU A 236 -20.22 -7.71 -3.54
CA GLU A 236 -19.16 -8.24 -2.69
C GLU A 236 -19.55 -8.09 -1.21
N VAL A 237 -19.17 -9.06 -0.38
CA VAL A 237 -19.26 -9.00 1.08
C VAL A 237 -17.91 -9.35 1.69
N VAL A 238 -17.52 -8.62 2.74
CA VAL A 238 -16.27 -8.86 3.48
C VAL A 238 -16.61 -8.91 4.97
N LEU A 239 -16.07 -9.90 5.66
CA LEU A 239 -16.13 -10.03 7.12
C LEU A 239 -14.79 -9.60 7.72
N ALA A 240 -14.83 -8.70 8.69
CA ALA A 240 -13.67 -8.15 9.38
C ALA A 240 -14.11 -7.49 10.70
N ASP A 241 -13.25 -7.44 11.71
CA ASP A 241 -13.49 -6.66 12.94
C ASP A 241 -13.27 -5.18 12.59
N LEU A 242 -14.34 -4.41 12.39
CA LEU A 242 -14.26 -3.03 11.89
C LEU A 242 -14.35 -2.00 13.02
N ASP A 243 -14.83 -2.36 14.21
CA ASP A 243 -14.90 -1.45 15.36
C ASP A 243 -14.04 -1.87 16.57
N SER A 244 -13.14 -2.83 16.34
CA SER A 244 -12.11 -3.28 17.28
C SER A 244 -12.72 -3.84 18.57
N ASP A 245 -13.90 -4.44 18.48
CA ASP A 245 -14.59 -5.08 19.60
C ASP A 245 -14.33 -6.60 19.70
N GLY A 246 -13.69 -7.17 18.67
CA GLY A 246 -13.30 -8.57 18.57
C GLY A 246 -14.30 -9.46 17.83
N ASP A 247 -15.44 -8.92 17.40
CA ASP A 247 -16.45 -9.64 16.63
C ASP A 247 -16.35 -9.31 15.14
N LEU A 248 -16.63 -10.28 14.25
CA LEU A 248 -16.60 -10.00 12.81
C LEU A 248 -17.83 -9.18 12.38
N ASP A 249 -17.57 -7.99 11.86
CA ASP A 249 -18.53 -7.10 11.20
C ASP A 249 -18.64 -7.39 9.70
N LEU A 250 -19.59 -6.73 9.04
CA LEU A 250 -19.88 -6.93 7.62
C LEU A 250 -19.81 -5.62 6.83
N ALA A 251 -18.89 -5.56 5.87
CA ALA A 251 -18.88 -4.55 4.82
C ALA A 251 -19.50 -5.10 3.53
N VAL A 252 -20.32 -4.29 2.85
CA VAL A 252 -21.10 -4.70 1.66
C VAL A 252 -20.92 -3.70 0.52
N ALA A 253 -20.39 -4.17 -0.61
CA ALA A 253 -20.34 -3.40 -1.85
C ALA A 253 -21.64 -3.55 -2.66
N ASN A 254 -22.15 -2.43 -3.16
CA ASN A 254 -23.42 -2.39 -3.88
C ASN A 254 -23.29 -1.79 -5.29
N TYR A 255 -24.22 -2.19 -6.15
CA TYR A 255 -24.30 -1.76 -7.54
C TYR A 255 -25.48 -0.81 -7.81
N PHE A 256 -25.68 -0.41 -9.07
CA PHE A 256 -26.73 0.52 -9.51
C PHE A 256 -26.67 1.91 -8.84
N GLY A 257 -25.48 2.36 -8.48
CA GLY A 257 -25.24 3.62 -7.76
C GLY A 257 -25.78 3.63 -6.34
N GLN A 258 -26.06 2.45 -5.77
CA GLN A 258 -26.43 2.29 -4.37
C GLN A 258 -25.15 2.40 -3.51
N PRO A 259 -25.21 3.03 -2.33
CA PRO A 259 -24.05 3.19 -1.46
C PRO A 259 -23.58 1.84 -0.90
N ASN A 260 -22.28 1.73 -0.61
CA ASN A 260 -21.74 0.62 0.17
C ASN A 260 -22.16 0.79 1.64
N LEU A 261 -22.36 -0.34 2.33
CA LEU A 261 -22.95 -0.40 3.66
C LEU A 261 -22.01 -1.11 4.63
N VAL A 262 -22.09 -0.74 5.90
CA VAL A 262 -21.39 -1.40 7.02
C VAL A 262 -22.44 -1.83 8.03
N TYR A 263 -22.39 -3.09 8.45
CA TYR A 263 -23.21 -3.64 9.51
C TYR A 263 -22.31 -4.10 10.64
N LEU A 264 -22.59 -3.62 11.86
CA LEU A 264 -21.86 -4.02 13.05
C LEU A 264 -22.51 -5.25 13.68
N ASN A 265 -21.71 -6.23 14.07
CA ASN A 265 -22.15 -7.41 14.78
C ASN A 265 -22.23 -7.13 16.29
N ASP A 266 -22.96 -7.94 17.04
CA ASP A 266 -23.06 -7.83 18.50
C ASP A 266 -22.44 -9.03 19.24
N GLY A 267 -21.59 -9.78 18.53
CA GLY A 267 -20.96 -11.02 18.99
C GLY A 267 -21.89 -12.23 19.05
N THR A 268 -23.11 -12.12 18.53
CA THR A 268 -24.07 -13.24 18.48
C THR A 268 -24.56 -13.55 17.07
N GLY A 269 -23.82 -13.07 16.07
CA GLY A 269 -24.17 -13.14 14.66
C GLY A 269 -25.33 -12.24 14.27
N SER A 270 -25.72 -11.27 15.11
CA SER A 270 -26.84 -10.35 14.87
C SER A 270 -26.33 -8.99 14.39
N PHE A 271 -26.46 -8.75 13.08
CA PHE A 271 -25.95 -7.54 12.44
C PHE A 271 -26.91 -6.34 12.50
N LEU A 272 -26.36 -5.17 12.80
CA LEU A 272 -27.04 -3.88 12.84
C LEU A 272 -26.47 -2.93 11.77
N ASP A 273 -27.33 -2.35 10.92
CA ASP A 273 -26.92 -1.30 9.98
C ASP A 273 -26.34 -0.09 10.75
N SER A 274 -25.07 0.21 10.54
CA SER A 274 -24.37 1.35 11.16
C SER A 274 -24.97 2.70 10.76
N GLY A 275 -25.77 2.75 9.69
CA GLY A 275 -26.32 3.96 9.10
C GLY A 275 -25.38 4.65 8.11
N GLN A 276 -24.16 4.11 7.94
CA GLN A 276 -23.17 4.66 7.02
C GLN A 276 -23.52 4.34 5.56
N ARG A 277 -23.19 5.27 4.67
CA ARG A 277 -23.47 5.19 3.24
C ARG A 277 -22.21 5.60 2.49
N LEU A 278 -21.36 4.62 2.20
CA LEU A 278 -20.02 4.85 1.68
C LEU A 278 -20.07 4.91 0.15
N GLY A 279 -19.77 6.10 -0.38
CA GLY A 279 -19.82 6.35 -1.82
C GLY A 279 -21.22 6.23 -2.44
N SER A 280 -21.27 6.35 -3.77
CA SER A 280 -22.49 6.14 -4.57
C SER A 280 -22.13 5.59 -5.96
N SER A 281 -20.98 4.93 -6.02
CA SER A 281 -20.41 4.36 -7.24
C SER A 281 -21.05 3.00 -7.51
N ASN A 282 -20.77 2.44 -8.68
CA ASN A 282 -21.07 1.04 -8.94
C ASN A 282 -19.87 0.23 -8.45
N THR A 283 -19.89 -0.19 -7.19
CA THR A 283 -18.77 -0.94 -6.60
C THR A 283 -18.91 -2.42 -6.99
N LEU A 284 -17.83 -2.98 -7.52
CA LEU A 284 -17.76 -4.32 -8.09
C LEU A 284 -16.83 -5.26 -7.34
N ALA A 285 -15.98 -4.72 -6.46
CA ALA A 285 -15.06 -5.45 -5.60
C ALA A 285 -14.85 -4.66 -4.29
N LEU A 286 -14.55 -5.38 -3.21
CA LEU A 286 -14.32 -4.83 -1.88
C LEU A 286 -13.27 -5.69 -1.17
N THR A 287 -12.32 -5.05 -0.50
CA THR A 287 -11.40 -5.70 0.44
C THR A 287 -11.18 -4.81 1.65
N SER A 288 -10.71 -5.40 2.75
CA SER A 288 -10.32 -4.69 3.98
C SER A 288 -8.88 -4.99 4.35
N GLY A 289 -8.22 -4.06 5.01
CA GLY A 289 -6.85 -4.18 5.50
C GLY A 289 -6.41 -2.91 6.20
N ASP A 290 -5.37 -2.98 7.03
CA ASP A 290 -4.75 -1.81 7.64
C ASP A 290 -3.86 -1.10 6.62
N ILE A 291 -4.43 -0.13 5.92
CA ILE A 291 -3.81 0.52 4.75
C ILE A 291 -2.90 1.68 5.16
N ASP A 292 -3.03 2.17 6.38
CA ASP A 292 -2.28 3.30 6.90
C ASP A 292 -1.53 3.02 8.18
N ALA A 293 -1.45 1.76 8.60
CA ALA A 293 -0.70 1.28 9.75
C ALA A 293 -1.15 1.96 11.06
N ASP A 294 -2.44 2.22 11.20
CA ASP A 294 -3.05 2.75 12.42
C ASP A 294 -3.71 1.67 13.30
N ASP A 295 -3.52 0.40 12.94
CA ASP A 295 -4.11 -0.82 13.52
C ASP A 295 -5.63 -0.96 13.29
N ASP A 296 -6.27 -0.06 12.53
CA ASP A 296 -7.68 -0.14 12.19
C ASP A 296 -7.89 -0.60 10.73
N LEU A 297 -8.86 -1.49 10.51
CA LEU A 297 -9.10 -2.03 9.17
C LEU A 297 -9.87 -1.02 8.30
N ASP A 298 -9.24 -0.62 7.20
CA ASP A 298 -9.78 0.25 6.15
C ASP A 298 -10.50 -0.54 5.06
N LEU A 299 -11.18 0.16 4.13
CA LEU A 299 -11.86 -0.45 2.98
C LEU A 299 -11.37 0.09 1.63
N ILE A 300 -11.09 -0.80 0.69
CA ILE A 300 -10.86 -0.47 -0.73
C ILE A 300 -12.03 -0.94 -1.58
N CYS A 301 -12.59 -0.02 -2.35
CA CYS A 301 -13.73 -0.25 -3.23
C CYS A 301 -13.31 -0.16 -4.70
N GLY A 302 -13.33 -1.30 -5.40
CA GLY A 302 -13.17 -1.39 -6.85
C GLY A 302 -14.44 -0.92 -7.58
N ASN A 303 -14.34 0.04 -8.50
CA ASN A 303 -15.49 0.72 -9.11
C ASN A 303 -15.58 0.53 -10.62
N LEU A 304 -16.83 0.47 -11.11
CA LEU A 304 -17.12 0.44 -12.55
C LEU A 304 -17.06 1.86 -13.17
N ASN A 305 -16.18 2.05 -14.16
CA ASN A 305 -16.00 3.28 -14.93
C ASN A 305 -15.70 4.53 -14.07
N GLN A 306 -15.10 4.34 -12.90
CA GLN A 306 -14.73 5.41 -11.96
C GLN A 306 -13.47 4.96 -11.21
N PRO A 307 -12.66 5.90 -10.70
CA PRO A 307 -11.54 5.54 -9.85
C PRO A 307 -11.98 4.71 -8.64
N ASP A 308 -11.11 3.81 -8.23
CA ASP A 308 -11.26 3.07 -6.99
C ASP A 308 -11.08 4.01 -5.80
N ARG A 309 -11.74 3.68 -4.71
CA ARG A 309 -11.82 4.53 -3.53
C ARG A 309 -11.36 3.80 -2.29
N ILE A 310 -10.67 4.53 -1.43
CA ILE A 310 -10.24 4.06 -0.12
C ILE A 310 -11.10 4.79 0.92
N PHE A 311 -11.56 4.07 1.92
CA PHE A 311 -12.25 4.61 3.07
C PHE A 311 -11.45 4.27 4.32
N ALA A 312 -10.94 5.30 4.99
CA ALA A 312 -10.22 5.20 6.25
C ALA A 312 -11.21 4.99 7.40
N ASN A 313 -10.94 4.04 8.26
CA ASN A 313 -11.63 3.79 9.52
C ASN A 313 -11.06 4.71 10.62
N ASP A 314 -11.75 4.84 11.74
CA ASP A 314 -11.28 5.58 12.92
C ASP A 314 -11.20 4.71 14.17
N GLY A 315 -11.17 3.38 13.96
CA GLY A 315 -11.18 2.34 14.99
C GLY A 315 -12.50 2.14 15.71
N SER A 316 -13.55 2.88 15.33
CA SER A 316 -14.91 2.68 15.86
C SER A 316 -15.89 2.19 14.80
N GLY A 317 -15.36 1.67 13.70
CA GLY A 317 -16.13 1.29 12.52
C GLY A 317 -16.72 2.49 11.78
N THR A 318 -16.24 3.72 12.00
CA THR A 318 -16.69 4.92 11.29
C THR A 318 -15.75 5.27 10.15
N PHE A 319 -16.26 5.19 8.93
CA PHE A 319 -15.47 5.34 7.72
C PHE A 319 -15.55 6.74 7.10
N SER A 320 -14.41 7.23 6.64
CA SER A 320 -14.28 8.49 5.90
C SER A 320 -13.49 8.27 4.60
N GLY A 321 -13.95 8.86 3.49
CA GLY A 321 -13.27 8.67 2.21
C GLY A 321 -11.90 9.35 2.18
N ARG A 322 -10.86 8.62 1.80
CA ARG A 322 -9.55 9.19 1.50
C ARG A 322 -9.59 9.98 0.18
N GLY A 323 -8.71 10.97 0.07
CA GLY A 323 -8.60 11.83 -1.12
C GLY A 323 -7.92 11.17 -2.31
N GLN A 324 -7.14 10.11 -2.08
CA GLN A 324 -6.48 9.36 -3.13
C GLN A 324 -7.49 8.56 -3.96
N LEU A 325 -7.35 8.64 -5.28
CA LEU A 325 -8.18 7.94 -6.24
C LEU A 325 -7.26 7.04 -7.07
N LEU A 326 -7.57 5.74 -7.15
CA LEU A 326 -6.73 4.77 -7.82
C LEU A 326 -7.31 4.43 -9.20
N GLY A 327 -6.49 4.58 -10.24
CA GLY A 327 -6.89 4.32 -11.61
C GLY A 327 -8.10 5.13 -12.09
N SER A 328 -8.66 4.71 -13.23
CA SER A 328 -9.94 5.25 -13.75
C SER A 328 -10.73 4.22 -14.56
N SER A 329 -10.30 2.96 -14.46
CA SER A 329 -10.78 1.82 -15.23
C SER A 329 -12.05 1.23 -14.60
N SER A 330 -12.43 0.03 -15.02
CA SER A 330 -13.47 -0.73 -14.35
C SER A 330 -12.83 -1.87 -13.58
N SER A 331 -12.70 -1.70 -12.27
CA SER A 331 -12.06 -2.67 -11.39
C SER A 331 -13.11 -3.68 -10.91
N ARG A 332 -12.84 -4.97 -11.11
CA ARG A 332 -13.74 -6.09 -10.79
C ARG A 332 -13.22 -7.00 -9.70
N ALA A 333 -11.94 -6.91 -9.40
CA ALA A 333 -11.31 -7.63 -8.31
C ALA A 333 -10.27 -6.72 -7.64
N VAL A 334 -10.15 -6.81 -6.32
CA VAL A 334 -9.09 -6.17 -5.55
C VAL A 334 -8.58 -7.17 -4.51
N ALA A 335 -7.28 -7.19 -4.26
CA ALA A 335 -6.67 -7.97 -3.20
C ALA A 335 -5.52 -7.16 -2.57
N LEU A 336 -5.38 -7.31 -1.25
CA LEU A 336 -4.30 -6.71 -0.48
C LEU A 336 -3.27 -7.78 -0.07
N GLY A 337 -1.99 -7.41 -0.06
CA GLY A 337 -0.90 -8.24 0.43
C GLY A 337 0.43 -7.51 0.24
N ASP A 338 1.42 -7.81 1.08
CA ASP A 338 2.79 -7.29 0.95
C ASP A 338 3.48 -7.98 -0.25
N LEU A 339 3.69 -7.26 -1.35
CA LEU A 339 4.25 -7.79 -2.59
C LEU A 339 5.74 -7.48 -2.72
N ASP A 340 6.25 -6.39 -2.12
CA ASP A 340 7.66 -6.01 -2.22
C ASP A 340 8.48 -6.28 -0.94
N GLY A 341 7.84 -6.83 0.10
CA GLY A 341 8.47 -7.32 1.31
C GLY A 341 8.81 -6.21 2.31
N ASP A 342 8.15 -5.05 2.22
CA ASP A 342 8.37 -3.90 3.10
C ASP A 342 7.46 -3.88 4.34
N GLU A 343 6.61 -4.90 4.50
CA GLU A 343 5.58 -5.05 5.54
C GLU A 343 4.33 -4.15 5.36
N ASP A 344 4.26 -3.39 4.27
CA ASP A 344 3.10 -2.56 3.92
C ASP A 344 2.12 -3.36 3.03
N LEU A 345 0.81 -3.16 3.23
CA LEU A 345 -0.19 -3.83 2.38
C LEU A 345 -0.29 -3.18 0.99
N ASP A 346 0.23 -3.85 -0.04
CA ASP A 346 0.07 -3.46 -1.44
C ASP A 346 -1.28 -3.88 -2.03
N LEU A 347 -1.65 -3.28 -3.16
CA LEU A 347 -2.93 -3.51 -3.83
C LEU A 347 -2.76 -4.07 -5.24
N VAL A 348 -3.35 -5.24 -5.49
CA VAL A 348 -3.61 -5.74 -6.83
C VAL A 348 -5.03 -5.36 -7.26
N VAL A 349 -5.16 -4.78 -8.46
CA VAL A 349 -6.44 -4.40 -9.07
C VAL A 349 -6.65 -5.17 -10.37
N GLY A 350 -7.66 -6.04 -10.36
CA GLY A 350 -8.14 -6.77 -11.53
C GLY A 350 -9.13 -5.95 -12.33
N ASN A 351 -8.86 -5.73 -13.61
CA ASN A 351 -9.59 -4.81 -14.48
C ASN A 351 -10.42 -5.52 -15.57
N LEU A 352 -11.49 -4.86 -16.02
CA LEU A 352 -12.27 -5.30 -17.19
C LEU A 352 -11.67 -4.73 -18.49
N SER A 353 -11.14 -5.59 -19.36
CA SER A 353 -10.72 -5.26 -20.73
C SER A 353 -9.56 -4.25 -20.86
N VAL A 354 -8.88 -3.96 -19.76
CA VAL A 354 -7.64 -3.15 -19.70
C VAL A 354 -6.67 -3.85 -18.76
N PRO A 355 -5.36 -3.54 -18.82
CA PRO A 355 -4.38 -4.20 -17.96
C PRO A 355 -4.74 -4.16 -16.47
N ASP A 356 -4.61 -5.30 -15.80
CA ASP A 356 -4.57 -5.39 -14.33
C ASP A 356 -3.36 -4.58 -13.81
N GLN A 357 -3.53 -3.93 -12.65
CA GLN A 357 -2.58 -2.98 -12.08
C GLN A 357 -2.13 -3.42 -10.68
N ILE A 358 -0.89 -3.07 -10.32
CA ILE A 358 -0.36 -3.22 -8.97
C ILE A 358 -0.01 -1.83 -8.45
N TYR A 359 -0.46 -1.52 -7.25
CA TYR A 359 -0.07 -0.33 -6.51
C TYR A 359 0.71 -0.76 -5.29
N LEU A 360 1.96 -0.29 -5.18
CA LEU A 360 2.76 -0.47 -3.98
C LEU A 360 2.35 0.59 -2.96
N ASN A 361 2.03 0.19 -1.75
CA ASN A 361 1.76 1.11 -0.66
C ASN A 361 3.08 1.62 -0.09
N GLN A 362 3.07 2.83 0.43
CA GLN A 362 4.22 3.38 1.13
C GLN A 362 3.70 4.12 2.35
N TYR A 363 4.10 3.71 3.54
CA TYR A 363 3.76 4.42 4.75
C TYR A 363 4.54 5.72 4.86
N GLY A 364 3.83 6.81 4.53
CA GLY A 364 4.32 8.16 4.68
C GLY A 364 4.88 8.76 3.39
N GLY A 365 5.20 10.06 3.44
CA GLY A 365 5.72 10.79 2.29
C GLY A 365 7.07 10.25 1.79
N PRO A 366 7.70 10.90 0.80
CA PRO A 366 9.04 10.53 0.35
C PRO A 366 9.97 10.28 1.56
N ASP A 367 10.63 9.13 1.61
CA ASP A 367 11.67 8.82 2.59
C ASP A 367 12.94 8.50 1.79
N CYS A 368 13.74 9.53 1.57
CA CYS A 368 14.94 9.43 0.74
C CYS A 368 16.06 8.62 1.40
N ASN A 369 16.02 8.47 2.72
CA ASN A 369 17.07 7.78 3.49
C ASN A 369 16.67 6.37 3.95
N GLN A 370 15.42 5.97 3.68
CA GLN A 370 14.86 4.64 3.94
C GLN A 370 14.95 4.25 5.41
N ASN A 371 14.71 5.20 6.32
CA ASN A 371 14.69 4.96 7.76
C ASN A 371 13.29 4.67 8.32
N GLY A 372 12.24 4.71 7.47
CA GLY A 372 10.84 4.52 7.83
C GLY A 372 10.16 5.76 8.40
N ILE A 373 10.77 6.94 8.28
CA ILE A 373 10.25 8.24 8.69
C ILE A 373 10.23 9.12 7.44
N PRO A 374 9.07 9.67 7.04
CA PRO A 374 9.00 10.57 5.89
C PRO A 374 9.93 11.77 6.03
N ASP A 375 10.46 12.23 4.90
CA ASP A 375 11.34 13.40 4.76
C ASP A 375 10.78 14.62 5.53
N GLU A 376 9.49 14.90 5.40
CA GLU A 376 8.81 16.00 6.11
C GLU A 376 8.84 15.80 7.65
N CYS A 377 8.74 14.57 8.12
CA CYS A 377 8.83 14.21 9.54
C CYS A 377 10.28 14.20 10.04
N ASP A 378 11.23 13.79 9.22
CA ASP A 378 12.65 13.91 9.53
C ASP A 378 13.03 15.39 9.73
N ILE A 379 12.55 16.27 8.86
CA ILE A 379 12.74 17.73 8.96
C ILE A 379 12.09 18.28 10.23
N ASP A 380 10.84 17.91 10.53
CA ASP A 380 10.14 18.30 11.76
C ASP A 380 10.85 17.78 13.04
N ASN A 381 11.50 16.61 12.96
CA ASN A 381 12.32 16.05 14.02
C ASN A 381 13.75 16.63 14.09
N GLY A 382 14.06 17.62 13.24
CA GLY A 382 15.28 18.41 13.29
C GLY A 382 16.42 17.88 12.43
N ILE A 383 16.14 17.01 11.47
CA ILE A 383 17.04 16.80 10.33
C ILE A 383 17.08 18.10 9.50
N GLY A 384 18.25 18.43 8.95
CA GLY A 384 18.45 19.68 8.20
C GLY A 384 17.72 19.64 6.86
N ASP A 385 17.04 20.73 6.53
CA ASP A 385 16.56 21.11 5.20
C ASP A 385 16.83 22.61 5.07
N CYS A 386 18.03 22.94 4.56
CA CYS A 386 18.51 24.31 4.55
C CYS A 386 17.96 25.12 3.38
N ASP A 387 17.59 24.46 2.27
CA ASP A 387 17.10 25.10 1.04
C ASP A 387 15.57 25.15 0.96
N GLY A 388 14.89 24.46 1.89
CA GLY A 388 13.45 24.47 2.07
C GLY A 388 12.71 23.73 0.96
N ASP A 389 13.36 22.78 0.29
CA ASP A 389 12.77 22.00 -0.79
C ASP A 389 11.93 20.80 -0.30
N GLY A 390 11.97 20.53 1.01
CA GLY A 390 11.22 19.45 1.66
C GLY A 390 11.91 18.09 1.61
N VAL A 391 13.20 18.03 1.24
CA VAL A 391 14.04 16.83 1.28
C VAL A 391 15.19 17.05 2.28
N PRO A 392 15.49 16.08 3.18
CA PRO A 392 16.64 16.15 4.06
C PRO A 392 17.96 16.44 3.32
N ASP A 393 18.76 17.38 3.84
CA ASP A 393 20.07 17.77 3.28
C ASP A 393 20.96 16.54 3.05
N SER A 394 20.90 15.57 3.97
CA SER A 394 21.67 14.32 3.92
C SER A 394 21.38 13.45 2.70
N CYS A 395 20.19 13.57 2.12
CA CYS A 395 19.79 12.81 0.93
C CYS A 395 20.21 13.47 -0.38
N GLN A 396 20.51 14.75 -0.34
CA GLN A 396 20.94 15.50 -1.52
C GLN A 396 22.46 15.53 -1.65
N LEU A 397 23.23 14.99 -0.69
CA LEU A 397 24.70 14.98 -0.71
C LEU A 397 25.25 14.17 -1.89
N SER A 398 25.86 14.85 -2.85
CA SER A 398 26.48 14.25 -4.04
C SER A 398 27.70 15.08 -4.49
N ALA A 399 28.54 14.52 -5.36
CA ALA A 399 29.70 15.24 -5.89
C ALA A 399 29.36 16.52 -6.69
N THR A 400 28.08 16.76 -6.99
CA THR A 400 27.59 17.96 -7.68
C THR A 400 26.91 18.97 -6.77
N THR A 401 26.54 18.57 -5.56
CA THR A 401 25.77 19.36 -4.58
C THR A 401 26.53 19.59 -3.26
N ASP A 402 27.59 18.82 -3.03
CA ASP A 402 28.65 18.97 -2.02
C ASP A 402 29.99 18.80 -2.75
N GLN A 403 30.51 19.88 -3.34
CA GLN A 403 31.72 19.83 -4.16
C GLN A 403 33.01 19.76 -3.33
N ASN A 404 32.97 20.27 -2.10
CA ASN A 404 34.10 20.29 -1.18
C ASN A 404 34.18 19.03 -0.30
N VAL A 405 33.14 18.19 -0.31
CA VAL A 405 33.02 16.90 0.39
C VAL A 405 33.13 17.07 1.90
N ASP A 406 32.53 18.13 2.43
CA ASP A 406 32.52 18.40 3.86
C ASP A 406 31.24 17.92 4.58
N GLY A 407 30.28 17.37 3.82
CA GLY A 407 29.06 16.78 4.34
C GLY A 407 27.96 17.80 4.62
N ILE A 408 28.08 19.02 4.09
CA ILE A 408 27.06 20.07 4.09
C ILE A 408 26.79 20.44 2.63
N LEU A 409 25.54 20.60 2.21
CA LEU A 409 25.28 21.01 0.82
C LEU A 409 25.88 22.39 0.56
N ASP A 410 26.47 22.58 -0.62
CA ASP A 410 27.03 23.87 -1.04
C ASP A 410 25.96 24.98 -0.90
N VAL A 411 24.67 24.68 -1.18
CA VAL A 411 23.54 25.61 -1.02
C VAL A 411 23.30 26.04 0.43
N CYS A 412 23.63 25.20 1.40
CA CYS A 412 23.56 25.51 2.84
C CYS A 412 24.76 26.32 3.32
N GLN A 413 25.81 26.45 2.50
CA GLN A 413 27.04 27.14 2.85
C GLN A 413 27.01 28.57 2.31
N SER A 414 27.38 29.50 3.18
CA SER A 414 27.21 30.93 2.96
C SER A 414 28.53 31.64 3.21
N PHE A 415 29.08 32.36 2.22
CA PHE A 415 30.35 33.08 2.39
C PHE A 415 30.14 34.56 2.72
N SER A 416 31.06 35.13 3.50
CA SER A 416 31.16 36.58 3.75
C SER A 416 32.53 37.09 3.34
N ARG A 417 32.60 38.24 2.66
CA ARG A 417 33.86 38.84 2.20
C ARG A 417 34.74 39.20 3.38
N GLY A 418 35.99 38.73 3.38
CA GLY A 418 36.92 38.88 4.50
C GLY A 418 36.99 37.70 5.46
N GLU A 419 36.11 36.69 5.30
CA GLU A 419 36.23 35.37 5.92
C GLU A 419 37.06 34.51 4.95
N CYS A 420 38.34 34.32 5.26
CA CYS A 420 39.29 33.71 4.33
C CYS A 420 39.67 32.28 4.72
N ASN A 421 39.40 31.87 5.96
CA ASN A 421 39.85 30.60 6.51
C ASN A 421 38.73 29.70 7.05
N ASP A 422 37.47 30.02 6.73
CA ASP A 422 36.30 29.17 6.91
C ASP A 422 36.10 28.72 8.37
N ASP A 423 36.29 29.64 9.31
CA ASP A 423 36.03 29.49 10.75
C ASP A 423 34.85 30.33 11.27
N ASP A 424 34.03 30.87 10.37
CA ASP A 424 32.87 31.73 10.62
C ASP A 424 33.21 33.04 11.35
N SER A 425 34.48 33.47 11.34
CA SER A 425 34.91 34.65 12.09
C SER A 425 35.91 35.53 11.35
N ILE A 426 35.44 36.71 10.92
CA ILE A 426 36.32 37.72 10.31
C ILE A 426 37.26 38.31 11.36
N SER A 427 38.53 37.91 11.30
CA SER A 427 39.53 38.15 12.34
C SER A 427 40.95 38.35 11.78
N VAL A 428 41.92 38.45 12.70
CA VAL A 428 43.34 38.51 12.31
C VAL A 428 43.81 37.19 11.72
N ALA A 429 43.15 36.07 12.04
CA ALA A 429 43.48 34.76 11.52
C ALA A 429 43.36 34.73 9.99
N ASP A 430 42.32 35.34 9.45
CA ASP A 430 42.06 35.47 8.01
C ASP A 430 43.18 36.25 7.30
N ALA A 431 43.60 37.37 7.89
CA ALA A 431 44.72 38.16 7.36
C ALA A 431 46.04 37.36 7.38
N VAL A 432 46.25 36.52 8.38
CA VAL A 432 47.42 35.63 8.46
C VAL A 432 47.30 34.49 7.43
N PHE A 433 46.11 33.95 7.23
CA PHE A 433 45.82 32.92 6.24
C PHE A 433 46.11 33.43 4.82
N LEU A 434 45.60 34.60 4.45
CA LEU A 434 45.88 35.26 3.17
C LEU A 434 47.38 35.49 2.97
N LEU A 435 48.10 35.97 3.98
CA LEU A 435 49.56 36.14 3.89
C LEU A 435 50.28 34.81 3.65
N ALA A 436 49.83 33.73 4.28
CA ALA A 436 50.39 32.39 4.10
C ALA A 436 50.13 31.87 2.68
N TYR A 437 48.90 32.04 2.17
CA TYR A 437 48.49 31.70 0.81
C TYR A 437 49.34 32.44 -0.23
N ILE A 438 49.44 33.78 -0.12
CA ILE A 438 50.12 34.64 -1.10
C ILE A 438 51.64 34.40 -1.13
N PHE A 439 52.29 34.31 0.04
CA PHE A 439 53.75 34.38 0.10
C PHE A 439 54.47 33.06 0.32
N VAL A 440 53.79 32.08 0.92
CA VAL A 440 54.45 30.89 1.44
C VAL A 440 53.88 29.60 0.84
N GLY A 441 52.92 29.72 -0.08
CA GLY A 441 52.23 28.58 -0.68
C GLY A 441 51.42 27.80 0.36
N GLY A 442 50.73 28.52 1.26
CA GLY A 442 49.80 27.95 2.22
C GLY A 442 48.59 27.27 1.56
N ALA A 443 47.63 26.85 2.37
CA ALA A 443 46.38 26.28 1.86
C ALA A 443 45.69 27.27 0.92
N THR A 444 45.08 26.75 -0.15
CA THR A 444 44.23 27.54 -1.05
C THR A 444 42.95 27.92 -0.31
N PRO A 445 42.48 29.18 -0.38
CA PRO A 445 41.18 29.55 0.16
C PRO A 445 40.07 28.70 -0.44
N VAL A 446 39.09 28.33 0.39
CA VAL A 446 37.91 27.57 -0.05
C VAL A 446 37.03 28.45 -0.97
N CYS A 447 36.86 29.72 -0.60
CA CYS A 447 36.22 30.76 -1.43
C CYS A 447 37.27 31.80 -1.84
N GLN A 448 37.58 31.86 -3.13
CA GLN A 448 38.55 32.82 -3.67
C GLN A 448 38.00 34.25 -3.64
N ASP A 449 36.71 34.41 -3.86
CA ASP A 449 36.02 35.71 -3.80
C ASP A 449 36.00 36.29 -2.37
N ALA A 450 35.81 35.44 -1.35
CA ALA A 450 35.91 35.88 0.05
C ALA A 450 37.32 36.35 0.43
N SER A 451 38.33 35.86 -0.29
CA SER A 451 39.74 36.23 -0.16
C SER A 451 40.11 37.50 -0.94
N ASP A 452 39.30 37.92 -1.91
CA ASP A 452 39.37 39.25 -2.52
C ASP A 452 38.60 40.24 -1.65
N VAL A 453 39.19 40.56 -0.49
CA VAL A 453 38.54 41.39 0.54
C VAL A 453 38.23 42.80 0.00
N ASN A 454 38.97 43.25 -1.01
CA ASN A 454 38.82 44.58 -1.57
C ASN A 454 38.02 44.67 -2.89
N ASP A 455 37.61 43.54 -3.44
CA ASP A 455 36.70 43.40 -4.59
C ASP A 455 37.28 44.00 -5.87
N ASP A 456 38.56 43.73 -6.14
CA ASP A 456 39.28 44.22 -7.33
C ASP A 456 39.55 43.16 -8.41
N GLY A 457 39.07 41.94 -8.20
CA GLY A 457 39.23 40.77 -9.04
C GLY A 457 40.59 40.08 -8.87
N SER A 458 41.31 40.34 -7.76
CA SER A 458 42.62 39.74 -7.51
C SER A 458 42.95 39.54 -6.02
N ILE A 459 43.36 38.32 -5.67
CA ILE A 459 43.84 38.01 -4.31
C ILE A 459 45.31 38.39 -4.19
N ASP A 460 45.60 39.52 -3.53
CA ASP A 460 46.95 40.00 -3.27
C ASP A 460 47.12 40.69 -1.89
N VAL A 461 48.22 41.42 -1.73
CA VAL A 461 48.55 42.08 -0.45
C VAL A 461 47.55 43.21 -0.12
N GLY A 462 46.88 43.76 -1.13
CA GLY A 462 45.79 44.72 -1.04
C GLY A 462 44.68 44.21 -0.13
N ASP A 463 44.28 42.95 -0.28
CA ASP A 463 43.23 42.32 0.53
C ASP A 463 43.61 42.22 2.00
N VAL A 464 44.85 41.80 2.28
CA VAL A 464 45.39 41.74 3.64
C VAL A 464 45.38 43.13 4.29
N ILE A 465 45.81 44.15 3.54
CA ILE A 465 45.83 45.53 4.03
C ILE A 465 44.41 46.02 4.28
N TYR A 466 43.48 45.72 3.38
CA TYR A 466 42.08 46.11 3.49
C TYR A 466 41.44 45.50 4.74
N LEU A 467 41.60 44.18 4.91
CA LEU A 467 41.08 43.42 6.05
C LEU A 467 41.62 43.95 7.39
N LEU A 468 42.93 44.16 7.48
CA LEU A 468 43.55 44.70 8.69
C LEU A 468 43.13 46.15 8.97
N ALA A 469 42.92 46.96 7.92
CA ALA A 469 42.41 48.32 8.06
C ALA A 469 40.98 48.33 8.60
N TYR A 470 40.13 47.44 8.10
CA TYR A 470 38.78 47.21 8.63
C TYR A 470 38.83 46.81 10.12
N LEU A 471 39.61 45.79 10.48
CA LEU A 471 39.68 45.24 11.84
C LEU A 471 40.23 46.21 12.89
N PHE A 472 41.23 47.03 12.55
CA PHE A 472 41.98 47.81 13.55
C PHE A 472 41.92 49.32 13.40
N SER A 473 41.57 49.84 12.21
CA SER A 473 41.77 51.25 11.88
C SER A 473 40.49 51.99 11.51
N ALA A 474 39.31 51.40 11.79
CA ALA A 474 38.03 51.91 11.32
C ALA A 474 38.02 52.15 9.79
N GLY A 475 38.65 51.22 9.06
CA GLY A 475 38.61 51.17 7.61
C GLY A 475 37.19 51.02 7.07
N LEU A 476 37.03 51.10 5.75
CA LEU A 476 35.76 50.80 5.12
C LEU A 476 35.40 49.32 5.37
N ASN A 477 34.11 49.06 5.51
CA ASN A 477 33.61 47.69 5.49
C ASN A 477 33.98 47.04 4.15
N PRO A 478 34.37 45.75 4.15
CA PRO A 478 34.46 44.98 2.91
C PRO A 478 33.20 45.18 2.05
N PRO A 479 33.36 45.22 0.72
CA PRO A 479 32.22 45.21 -0.21
C PRO A 479 31.29 44.02 0.03
N ALA A 480 30.06 44.11 -0.47
CA ALA A 480 29.13 43.00 -0.34
C ALA A 480 29.71 41.73 -1.01
N PRO A 481 29.49 40.54 -0.45
CA PRO A 481 28.67 40.25 0.73
C PRO A 481 29.38 40.52 2.08
N PHE A 482 28.88 41.50 2.85
CA PHE A 482 29.42 41.88 4.15
C PHE A 482 28.42 42.79 4.92
N PRO A 483 28.32 42.73 6.27
CA PRO A 483 28.96 41.78 7.20
C PRO A 483 28.23 40.43 7.28
N GLY A 484 27.08 40.31 6.63
CA GLY A 484 26.41 39.04 6.43
C GLY A 484 26.80 38.44 5.11
N CYS A 485 26.50 37.16 4.96
CA CYS A 485 26.73 36.44 3.73
C CYS A 485 25.87 36.99 2.57
N GLY A 486 26.23 36.65 1.34
CA GLY A 486 25.41 36.96 0.17
C GLY A 486 26.09 36.56 -1.13
N VAL A 487 25.44 36.88 -2.23
CA VAL A 487 26.03 36.74 -3.57
C VAL A 487 26.98 37.92 -3.80
N ASP A 488 28.15 37.66 -4.37
CA ASP A 488 28.99 38.73 -4.92
C ASP A 488 28.22 39.49 -6.03
N PRO A 489 27.95 40.79 -5.84
CA PRO A 489 27.30 41.58 -6.88
C PRO A 489 28.24 41.92 -8.05
N THR A 490 29.54 41.65 -7.94
CA THR A 490 30.49 41.85 -9.02
C THR A 490 30.62 40.61 -9.90
N GLY A 491 31.15 40.81 -11.09
CA GLY A 491 31.31 39.74 -12.07
C GLY A 491 32.77 39.68 -12.42
N ASP A 492 33.49 38.77 -11.78
CA ASP A 492 34.93 38.60 -11.94
C ASP A 492 35.28 37.09 -12.14
N PRO A 493 36.56 36.73 -12.36
CA PRO A 493 36.96 35.35 -12.62
C PRO A 493 37.24 34.52 -11.35
N LEU A 494 37.10 35.10 -10.16
CA LEU A 494 37.19 34.40 -8.89
C LEU A 494 35.81 33.77 -8.63
N GLU A 495 35.83 32.51 -8.19
CA GLU A 495 34.58 31.78 -7.94
C GLU A 495 34.60 31.23 -6.51
N CYS A 496 33.41 31.06 -5.95
CA CYS A 496 33.18 30.33 -4.70
C CYS A 496 32.34 29.10 -5.01
N VAL A 497 32.96 28.20 -5.77
CA VAL A 497 32.35 26.95 -6.24
C VAL A 497 31.76 26.09 -5.11
N SER A 498 32.26 26.26 -3.88
CA SER A 498 31.79 25.56 -2.68
C SER A 498 30.72 26.30 -1.87
N PHE A 499 30.27 27.49 -2.27
CA PHE A 499 29.33 28.29 -1.48
C PHE A 499 28.08 28.65 -2.29
N GLY A 500 26.93 28.46 -1.67
CA GLY A 500 25.60 28.71 -2.21
C GLY A 500 25.17 30.17 -2.18
N ILE A 501 23.99 30.40 -2.77
CA ILE A 501 23.25 31.65 -2.67
C ILE A 501 22.70 31.71 -1.24
N CYS A 502 22.93 32.80 -0.49
CA CYS A 502 22.43 32.89 0.88
C CYS A 502 20.92 32.68 1.01
N PRO A 503 20.46 32.02 2.09
CA PRO A 503 19.03 31.82 2.37
C PRO A 503 18.24 33.12 2.55
#